data_AF-A0A0A2C0D4-F1
#
_entry.id   AF-A0A0A2C0D4-F1
#
_cell.length_a   1.000
_cell.length_b   1.000
_cell.length_c   1.000
_cell.angle_alpha   90.00
_cell.angle_beta   90.00
_cell.angle_gamma   90.00
#
_symmetry.space_group_name_H-M   'P 1'
#
loop_
_entity.id
_entity.type
_entity.pdbx_description
1 polymer ?
#
loop_
_entity_poly.entity_id
_entity_poly.type
_entity_poly.pdbx_seq_one_letter_code
_entity_poly.pdbx_strand_id
1 'polypeptide(L)'
;MAPSANLAISVLKEIESHFGWPPMKVASKPNGNGPVFLKANQHTGDIHVRIEYGLGEGVLIGCQFHSEEKSSATIGPLPLNFFKVKNHEEANPLMSNKPE
;
A
#
# COMPACT_ATOMS: atom_id res chain seq x y z
N MET A 1 8.11 -1.85 2.30
CA MET A 1 8.88 -2.82 3.11
C MET A 1 7.95 -3.30 4.21
N ALA A 2 7.75 -4.61 4.36
CA ALA A 2 6.77 -5.16 5.30
C ALA A 2 7.23 -6.54 5.82
N PRO A 3 6.72 -7.01 6.98
CA PRO A 3 7.12 -8.28 7.59
C PRO A 3 6.66 -9.52 6.80
N SER A 4 5.78 -9.39 5.80
CA SER A 4 5.39 -10.50 4.93
C SER A 4 4.92 -10.04 3.55
N ALA A 5 5.02 -10.93 2.56
CA ALA A 5 4.48 -10.72 1.21
C ALA A 5 2.98 -10.41 1.21
N ASN A 6 2.19 -11.10 2.04
CA ASN A 6 0.75 -10.90 2.10
C ASN A 6 0.40 -9.50 2.62
N LEU A 7 1.08 -9.04 3.66
CA LEU A 7 0.87 -7.68 4.18
C LEU A 7 1.31 -6.63 3.15
N ALA A 8 2.48 -6.79 2.50
CA ALA A 8 2.93 -5.87 1.46
C ALA A 8 1.91 -5.73 0.32
N ILE A 9 1.35 -6.86 -0.15
CA ILE A 9 0.34 -6.86 -1.22
C ILE A 9 -0.98 -6.24 -0.73
N SER A 10 -1.38 -6.48 0.52
CA SER A 10 -2.58 -5.86 1.10
C SER A 10 -2.46 -4.33 1.14
N VAL A 11 -1.30 -3.82 1.61
CA VAL A 11 -1.02 -2.38 1.65
C VAL A 11 -1.02 -1.78 0.24
N LEU A 12 -0.47 -2.49 -0.75
CA LEU A 12 -0.53 -2.02 -2.14
C LEU A 12 -1.98 -1.90 -2.64
N LYS A 13 -2.86 -2.86 -2.33
CA LYS A 13 -4.28 -2.79 -2.72
C LYS A 13 -4.99 -1.60 -2.07
N GLU A 14 -4.65 -1.25 -0.83
CA GLU A 14 -5.16 -0.04 -0.17
C GLU A 14 -4.69 1.23 -0.90
N ILE A 15 -3.43 1.28 -1.32
CA ILE A 15 -2.87 2.38 -2.12
C ILE A 15 -3.57 2.48 -3.49
N GLU A 16 -3.72 1.36 -4.20
CA GLU A 16 -4.40 1.29 -5.49
C GLU A 16 -5.84 1.81 -5.35
N SER A 17 -6.56 1.38 -4.32
CA SER A 17 -7.91 1.85 -4.03
C SER A 17 -7.94 3.35 -3.68
N HIS A 18 -7.01 3.84 -2.87
CA HIS A 18 -6.97 5.23 -2.42
C HIS A 18 -6.79 6.21 -3.59
N PHE A 19 -5.94 5.86 -4.56
CA PHE A 19 -5.68 6.71 -5.72
C PHE A 19 -6.50 6.33 -6.96
N GLY A 20 -7.36 5.32 -6.89
CA GLY A 20 -8.14 4.83 -8.03
C GLY A 20 -7.27 4.24 -9.15
N TRP A 21 -6.13 3.64 -8.80
CA TRP A 21 -5.22 3.04 -9.78
C TRP A 21 -5.72 1.67 -10.24
N PRO A 22 -5.49 1.30 -11.51
CA PRO A 22 -5.72 -0.07 -11.96
C PRO A 22 -4.89 -1.06 -11.14
N PRO A 23 -5.46 -2.22 -10.74
CA PRO A 23 -4.72 -3.23 -10.02
C PRO A 23 -3.49 -3.72 -10.79
N MET A 24 -2.33 -3.69 -10.15
CA MET A 24 -1.08 -4.20 -10.70
C MET A 24 -0.97 -5.71 -10.53
N LYS A 25 -0.16 -6.37 -11.38
CA LYS A 25 -0.04 -7.82 -11.44
C LYS A 25 1.23 -8.31 -10.75
N VAL A 26 1.13 -9.39 -10.00
CA VAL A 26 2.29 -10.02 -9.37
C VAL A 26 3.11 -10.77 -10.42
N ALA A 27 4.21 -10.18 -10.84
CA ALA A 27 5.15 -10.75 -11.80
C ALA A 27 6.15 -11.70 -11.12
N SER A 28 6.52 -11.43 -9.85
CA SER A 28 7.38 -12.34 -9.08
C SER A 28 7.08 -12.28 -7.59
N LYS A 29 7.12 -13.44 -6.93
CA LYS A 29 6.90 -13.61 -5.50
C LYS A 29 7.82 -14.71 -4.96
N PRO A 30 8.44 -14.55 -3.78
CA PRO A 30 9.28 -15.59 -3.20
C PRO A 30 8.42 -16.74 -2.67
N ASN A 31 8.97 -17.96 -2.68
CA ASN A 31 8.33 -19.14 -2.08
C ASN A 31 8.49 -19.20 -0.54
N GLY A 32 9.45 -18.45 0.01
CA GLY A 32 9.74 -18.44 1.45
C GLY A 32 8.93 -17.40 2.24
N ASN A 33 8.96 -17.56 3.56
CA ASN A 33 8.42 -16.61 4.52
C ASN A 33 9.53 -15.65 5.01
N GLY A 34 9.13 -14.44 5.40
CA GLY A 34 10.03 -13.44 5.96
C GLY A 34 9.66 -12.01 5.57
N PRO A 35 10.43 -11.03 6.07
CA PRO A 35 10.28 -9.63 5.66
C PRO A 35 10.57 -9.49 4.17
N VAL A 36 9.84 -8.58 3.54
CA VAL A 36 9.88 -8.39 2.10
C VAL A 36 10.08 -6.94 1.70
N PHE A 37 10.73 -6.79 0.55
CA PHE A 37 10.64 -5.62 -0.27
C PHE A 37 9.70 -5.90 -1.45
N LEU A 38 8.65 -5.07 -1.57
CA LEU A 38 7.73 -5.07 -2.71
C LEU A 38 8.00 -3.81 -3.54
N LYS A 39 8.26 -3.99 -4.83
CA LYS A 39 8.33 -2.92 -5.83
C LYS A 39 7.13 -3.02 -6.74
N ALA A 40 6.28 -2.00 -6.73
CA ALA A 40 5.18 -1.85 -7.67
C ALA A 40 5.55 -0.75 -8.67
N ASN A 41 5.44 -1.04 -9.97
CA ASN A 41 5.73 -0.08 -11.02
C ASN A 41 4.47 0.24 -11.80
N GLN A 42 3.92 1.44 -11.60
CA GLN A 42 2.70 1.86 -12.28
C GLN A 42 2.86 1.99 -13.80
N HIS A 43 4.08 2.25 -14.29
CA HIS A 43 4.31 2.38 -15.73
C HIS A 43 4.17 1.03 -16.44
N THR A 44 4.67 -0.06 -15.83
CA THR A 44 4.57 -1.41 -16.43
C THR A 44 3.35 -2.17 -15.95
N GLY A 45 2.80 -1.81 -14.79
CA GLY A 45 1.72 -2.54 -14.13
C GLY A 45 2.18 -3.76 -13.33
N ASP A 46 3.48 -3.90 -13.06
CA ASP A 46 4.05 -5.09 -12.43
C ASP A 46 4.44 -4.90 -10.97
N ILE A 47 4.29 -5.99 -10.22
CA ILE A 47 4.70 -6.12 -8.83
C ILE A 47 5.79 -7.20 -8.74
N HIS A 48 6.92 -6.82 -8.16
CA HIS A 48 7.99 -7.74 -7.80
C HIS A 48 8.16 -7.77 -6.29
N VAL A 49 8.11 -8.96 -5.70
CA VAL A 49 8.32 -9.18 -4.27
C VAL A 49 9.58 -10.01 -4.08
N ARG A 50 10.41 -9.64 -3.12
CA ARG A 50 11.56 -10.46 -2.67
C ARG A 50 11.67 -10.43 -1.16
N ILE A 51 12.21 -11.51 -0.58
CA ILE A 51 12.60 -11.52 0.83
C ILE A 51 13.80 -10.59 0.98
N GLU A 52 13.75 -9.71 1.97
CA GLU A 52 14.80 -8.74 2.25
C GLU A 52 14.77 -8.36 3.72
N TYR A 53 15.89 -8.54 4.42
CA TYR A 53 16.03 -8.26 5.84
C TYR A 53 16.67 -6.88 6.06
N GLY A 54 16.39 -6.25 7.21
CA GLY A 54 17.09 -5.02 7.62
C GLY A 54 16.62 -3.71 6.97
N LEU A 55 15.54 -3.71 6.19
CA LEU A 55 15.01 -2.49 5.55
C LEU A 55 14.00 -1.69 6.41
N GLY A 56 13.66 -2.17 7.59
CA GLY A 56 12.55 -1.63 8.38
C GLY A 56 11.20 -1.83 7.69
N GLU A 57 10.22 -1.01 8.08
CA GLU A 57 8.83 -1.11 7.59
C GLU A 57 8.33 0.24 7.09
N GLY A 58 7.47 0.20 6.08
CA GLY A 58 6.80 1.39 5.53
C GLY A 58 6.73 1.42 4.01
N VAL A 59 6.11 2.48 3.50
CA VAL A 59 5.85 2.70 2.07
C VAL A 59 6.68 3.88 1.58
N LEU A 60 7.41 3.69 0.48
CA LEU A 60 8.04 4.77 -0.26
C LEU A 60 7.22 5.02 -1.54
N ILE A 61 6.85 6.27 -1.80
CA ILE A 61 6.18 6.68 -3.04
C ILE A 61 7.18 7.45 -3.88
N GLY A 62 7.53 6.89 -5.04
CA GLY A 62 8.37 7.55 -6.03
C GLY A 62 7.53 8.35 -7.02
N CYS A 63 7.78 9.65 -7.12
CA CYS A 63 7.19 10.53 -8.12
C CYS A 63 8.15 10.62 -9.31
N GLN A 64 7.79 9.96 -10.41
CA GLN A 64 8.55 9.99 -11.66
C GLN A 64 7.78 10.77 -12.74
N PHE A 65 8.51 11.51 -13.57
CA PHE A 65 7.96 12.29 -14.66
C PHE A 65 8.62 11.88 -15.98
N HIS A 66 7.88 11.99 -17.07
CA HIS A 66 8.41 11.71 -18.41
C HIS A 66 9.30 12.86 -18.93
N SER A 67 9.05 14.09 -18.50
CA SER A 67 9.86 15.27 -18.86
C SER A 67 11.04 15.43 -17.90
N GLU A 68 12.22 15.67 -18.46
CA GLU A 68 13.46 15.96 -17.73
C GLU A 68 13.40 17.31 -16.98
N GLU A 69 12.44 18.18 -17.31
CA GLU A 69 12.25 19.48 -16.64
C GLU A 69 11.67 19.35 -15.23
N LYS A 70 11.16 18.17 -14.85
CA LYS A 70 10.59 17.90 -13.52
C LYS A 70 11.48 16.97 -12.72
N SER A 71 11.90 17.42 -11.55
CA SER A 71 12.68 16.60 -10.62
C SER A 71 11.84 15.45 -10.06
N SER A 72 12.40 14.25 -10.05
CA SER A 72 11.82 13.12 -9.31
C SER A 72 11.92 13.35 -7.80
N ALA A 73 10.96 12.82 -7.06
CA ALA A 73 10.95 12.88 -5.60
C ALA A 73 10.60 11.51 -5.02
N THR A 74 11.11 11.21 -3.82
CA THR A 74 10.68 10.05 -3.04
C THR A 74 10.11 10.52 -1.72
N ILE A 75 8.91 10.07 -1.39
CA ILE A 75 8.22 10.41 -0.14
C ILE A 75 8.17 9.16 0.74
N GLY A 76 8.53 9.31 2.02
CA GLY A 76 8.40 8.27 3.04
C GLY A 76 9.69 8.00 3.83
N PRO A 77 9.75 6.89 4.59
CA PRO A 77 8.74 5.82 4.65
C PRO A 77 7.47 6.24 5.38
N LEU A 78 6.33 6.10 4.70
CA LEU A 78 5.01 6.26 5.30
C LEU A 78 4.65 4.99 6.09
N PRO A 79 3.85 5.09 7.17
CA PRO A 79 3.33 3.92 7.89
C PRO A 79 2.59 2.94 6.98
N LEU A 80 2.68 1.63 7.26
CA LEU A 80 2.01 0.60 6.45
C LEU A 80 0.48 0.72 6.42
N ASN A 81 -0.12 1.40 7.41
CA ASN A 81 -1.55 1.65 7.50
C ASN A 81 -1.98 3.04 7.01
N PHE A 82 -1.08 3.81 6.39
CA PHE A 82 -1.33 5.21 6.03
C PHE A 82 -2.52 5.39 5.06
N PHE A 83 -2.73 4.43 4.16
CA PHE A 83 -3.78 4.48 3.14
C PHE A 83 -5.02 3.64 3.47
N LYS A 84 -5.13 3.13 4.70
CA LYS A 84 -6.29 2.35 5.11
C LYS A 84 -7.56 3.15 4.89
N VAL A 85 -8.49 2.58 4.13
CA VAL A 85 -9.85 3.11 4.01
C VAL A 85 -10.48 3.04 5.39
N LYS A 86 -10.90 4.18 5.94
CA LYS A 86 -11.73 4.18 7.15
C LYS A 86 -13.10 3.68 6.75
N ASN A 87 -13.45 2.46 7.15
CA ASN A 87 -14.84 2.04 7.13
C ASN A 87 -15.59 2.96 8.08
N HIS A 88 -16.55 3.74 7.58
CA HIS A 88 -17.51 4.44 8.41
C HIS A 88 -18.44 3.41 9.07
N GLU A 89 -17.98 2.78 10.15
CA GLU A 89 -18.82 1.99 11.07
C GLU A 89 -18.80 2.62 12.46
N GLU A 90 -19.12 3.92 12.55
CA GLU A 90 -19.62 4.52 13.79
C GLU A 90 -20.69 5.56 13.44
N ALA A 91 -21.89 5.08 13.17
CA ALA A 91 -23.12 5.85 13.35
C ALA A 91 -24.26 4.86 13.66
N ASN A 92 -24.22 4.26 14.84
CA ASN A 92 -25.43 3.75 15.46
C ASN A 92 -25.71 4.58 16.71
N PRO A 93 -26.36 5.76 16.59
CA PRO A 93 -26.92 6.41 17.75
C PRO A 93 -28.08 5.51 18.21
N LEU A 94 -27.82 4.81 19.32
CA LEU A 94 -28.77 4.32 20.31
C LEU A 94 -30.23 4.50 19.90
N MET A 95 -30.92 3.37 19.73
CA MET A 95 -32.38 3.29 19.87
C MET A 95 -32.81 4.16 21.05
N SER A 96 -33.40 5.31 20.77
CA SER A 96 -34.10 6.09 21.78
C SER A 96 -35.37 5.32 22.10
N ASN A 97 -35.31 4.51 23.16
CA ASN A 97 -36.49 4.18 23.94
C ASN A 97 -37.15 5.51 24.33
N LYS A 98 -38.28 5.82 23.71
CA LYS A 98 -39.16 6.88 24.17
C LYS A 98 -40.34 6.21 24.87
N PRO A 99 -40.49 6.37 26.19
CA PRO A 99 -41.77 6.08 26.84
C PRO A 99 -42.70 7.26 26.62
N GLU A 100 -43.92 6.97 26.14
CA GLU A 100 -45.22 7.48 26.60
C GLU A 100 -46.33 6.92 25.69
#